data_AF-A0AAF0Y284-F1
#
_entry.id   AF-A0AAF0Y284-F1
#
_cell.length_a   1.000
_cell.length_b   1.000
_cell.length_c   1.000
_cell.angle_alpha   90.00
_cell.angle_beta   90.00
_cell.angle_gamma   90.00
#
_symmetry.space_group_name_H-M   'P 1'
#
loop_
_entity.id
_entity.type
_entity.pdbx_description
1 polymer ?
#
loop_
_entity_poly.entity_id
_entity_poly.type
_entity_poly.pdbx_seq_one_letter_code
_entity_poly.pdbx_strand_id
1 'polypeptide(L)'
;MVGKYKFNPEPNGPDRPRTVRGAYIYNLVDCIYACILRGELDRARRAWGILVRCPDVNWKERWRWGLYLMTAETDAEAPAGTQTQTQTQQPKEVERWLKSLQISMPEGDRPAILAELVLFHIKGHRYRAALDELETYLTSYPYLLSASLHTYAGMICFYLAQPKALQGSEYVPQERAERRDREVSVESSSTATSVDSIGRNVPPPNEGLLRQARKWFEAALKINPREQVALGFIGLMENPDTRPDYADDKSDEEMELELQSMDSKSDAGTDKGSESDSRTATPERYGAYGGFRGRHYDDSD
;
A
#
# COMPACT_ATOMS: atom_id res chain seq x y z
N MET A 1 -6.29 24.08 23.35
CA MET A 1 -7.58 24.25 22.65
C MET A 1 -7.46 23.55 21.30
N VAL A 2 -8.03 22.36 21.15
CA VAL A 2 -8.09 21.69 19.84
C VAL A 2 -9.11 22.46 19.01
N GLY A 3 -8.63 23.30 18.08
CA GLY A 3 -9.50 23.97 17.14
C GLY A 3 -10.25 22.89 16.35
N LYS A 4 -11.56 22.77 16.57
CA LYS A 4 -12.40 21.89 15.75
C LYS A 4 -12.24 22.35 14.31
N TYR A 5 -11.61 21.52 13.48
CA TYR A 5 -11.55 21.76 12.04
C TYR A 5 -12.99 21.93 11.54
N LYS A 6 -13.24 23.02 10.82
CA LYS A 6 -14.60 23.43 10.46
C LYS A 6 -15.13 22.68 9.24
N PHE A 7 -14.22 22.14 8.43
CA PHE A 7 -14.59 21.49 7.17
C PHE A 7 -13.79 20.20 7.00
N ASN A 8 -14.50 19.09 6.74
CA ASN A 8 -13.94 17.86 6.19
C ASN A 8 -14.53 17.67 4.77
N PRO A 9 -13.91 18.27 3.73
CA PRO A 9 -14.56 18.42 2.44
C PRO A 9 -14.49 17.16 1.59
N GLU A 10 -15.44 16.24 1.64
CA GLU A 10 -15.43 15.07 0.75
C GLU A 10 -15.65 15.47 -0.72
N PRO A 11 -14.90 14.87 -1.67
CA PRO A 11 -15.12 15.12 -3.09
C PRO A 11 -16.54 14.73 -3.48
N ASN A 12 -17.24 15.63 -4.18
CA ASN A 12 -18.64 15.44 -4.57
C ASN A 12 -19.62 15.21 -3.40
N GLY A 13 -19.26 15.57 -2.16
CA GLY A 13 -20.16 15.46 -1.02
C GLY A 13 -21.43 16.31 -1.23
N PRO A 14 -22.62 15.82 -0.82
CA PRO A 14 -23.88 16.57 -0.96
C PRO A 14 -23.91 17.83 -0.07
N ASP A 15 -23.11 17.84 0.99
CA ASP A 15 -23.09 18.91 2.00
C ASP A 15 -22.20 20.08 1.58
N ARG A 16 -22.65 20.84 0.58
CA ARG A 16 -21.99 22.09 0.23
C ARG A 16 -22.15 23.10 1.37
N PRO A 17 -21.06 23.64 1.92
CA PRO A 17 -21.13 24.58 3.03
C PRO A 17 -21.79 25.87 2.57
N ARG A 18 -22.67 26.43 3.40
CA ARG A 18 -23.36 27.71 3.12
C ARG A 18 -22.43 28.93 3.14
N THR A 19 -21.23 28.79 3.70
CA THR A 19 -20.28 29.89 3.80
C THR A 19 -19.46 30.02 2.51
N VAL A 20 -19.21 31.27 2.09
CA VAL A 20 -18.38 31.57 0.90
C VAL A 20 -17.00 30.92 1.01
N ARG A 21 -16.37 30.99 2.18
CA ARG A 21 -15.06 30.36 2.44
C ARG A 21 -15.11 28.84 2.29
N GLY A 22 -16.13 28.20 2.83
CA GLY A 22 -16.33 26.76 2.66
C GLY A 22 -16.50 26.39 1.19
N ALA A 23 -17.29 27.15 0.42
CA ALA A 23 -17.47 26.90 -1.00
C ALA A 23 -16.14 26.95 -1.77
N TYR A 24 -15.25 27.90 -1.46
CA TYR A 24 -13.90 27.95 -2.05
C TYR A 24 -13.03 26.74 -1.67
N ILE A 25 -13.10 26.27 -0.42
CA ILE A 25 -12.35 25.08 0.02
C ILE A 25 -12.83 23.83 -0.74
N TYR A 26 -14.15 23.63 -0.86
CA TYR A 26 -14.71 22.52 -1.63
C TYR A 26 -14.35 22.62 -3.12
N ASN A 27 -14.49 23.80 -3.73
CA ASN A 27 -14.08 24.03 -5.12
C ASN A 27 -12.58 23.74 -5.32
N LEU A 28 -11.74 24.05 -4.32
CA LEU A 28 -10.30 23.76 -4.38
C LEU A 28 -10.04 22.25 -4.33
N VAL A 29 -10.76 21.51 -3.49
CA VAL A 29 -10.69 20.04 -3.44
C VAL A 29 -11.15 19.42 -4.76
N ASP A 30 -12.30 19.85 -5.28
CA ASP A 30 -12.82 19.38 -6.56
C ASP A 30 -11.85 19.69 -7.70
N CYS A 31 -11.20 20.86 -7.66
CA CYS A 31 -10.15 21.24 -8.61
C CYS A 31 -8.92 20.31 -8.51
N ILE A 32 -8.47 19.95 -7.31
CA ILE A 32 -7.38 18.99 -7.11
C ILE A 32 -7.74 17.64 -7.74
N TYR A 33 -8.93 17.11 -7.45
CA TYR A 33 -9.40 15.85 -8.02
C TYR A 33 -9.50 15.90 -9.55
N ALA A 34 -10.08 16.96 -10.09
CA ALA A 34 -10.16 17.14 -11.54
C ALA A 34 -8.78 17.23 -12.19
N CYS A 35 -7.80 17.88 -11.54
CA CYS A 35 -6.43 17.95 -12.04
C CYS A 35 -5.74 16.57 -11.98
N ILE A 36 -5.95 15.79 -10.92
CA ILE A 36 -5.43 14.41 -10.80
C ILE A 36 -5.99 13.53 -11.92
N LEU A 37 -7.31 13.55 -12.14
CA LEU A 37 -7.96 12.76 -13.18
C LEU A 37 -7.51 13.14 -14.61
N ARG A 38 -7.10 14.39 -14.82
CA ARG A 38 -6.57 14.88 -16.11
C ARG A 38 -5.07 14.67 -16.28
N GLY A 39 -4.35 14.24 -15.23
CA GLY A 39 -2.89 14.18 -15.23
C GLY A 39 -2.19 15.55 -15.14
N GLU A 40 -2.89 16.64 -14.82
CA GLU A 40 -2.31 17.97 -14.62
C GLU A 40 -1.69 18.10 -13.20
N LEU A 41 -0.65 17.30 -12.92
CA LEU A 41 -0.07 17.15 -11.57
C LEU A 41 0.50 18.45 -11.00
N ASP A 42 1.09 19.31 -11.82
CA ASP A 42 1.64 20.59 -11.36
C ASP A 42 0.56 21.56 -10.85
N ARG A 43 -0.59 21.57 -11.53
CA ARG A 43 -1.73 22.39 -11.09
C ARG A 43 -2.33 21.81 -9.81
N ALA A 44 -2.44 20.49 -9.72
CA ALA A 44 -2.88 19.80 -8.51
C ALA A 44 -1.95 20.10 -7.31
N ARG A 45 -0.62 20.11 -7.51
CA ARG A 45 0.36 20.44 -6.46
C ARG A 45 0.25 21.86 -5.95
N ARG A 46 0.08 22.84 -6.86
CA ARG A 46 -0.16 24.24 -6.47
C ARG A 46 -1.46 24.37 -5.67
N ALA A 47 -2.53 23.73 -6.12
CA ALA A 47 -3.81 23.73 -5.42
C ALA A 47 -3.70 23.06 -4.03
N TRP A 48 -3.00 21.93 -3.93
CA TRP A 48 -2.71 21.25 -2.68
C TRP A 48 -1.89 22.12 -1.71
N GLY A 49 -0.86 22.82 -2.21
CA GLY A 49 -0.07 23.76 -1.41
C GLY A 49 -0.90 24.91 -0.82
N ILE A 50 -1.93 25.38 -1.55
CA ILE A 50 -2.90 26.35 -1.03
C ILE A 50 -3.77 25.70 0.05
N LEU A 51 -4.24 24.48 -0.17
CA LEU A 51 -5.12 23.76 0.75
C LEU A 51 -4.43 23.50 2.11
N VAL A 52 -3.16 23.07 2.10
CA VAL A 52 -2.38 22.82 3.33
C VAL A 52 -2.18 24.07 4.18
N ARG A 53 -2.14 25.26 3.56
CA ARG A 53 -2.04 26.55 4.28
C ARG A 53 -3.36 27.02 4.89
N CYS A 54 -4.48 26.36 4.56
CA CYS A 54 -5.79 26.74 5.09
C CYS A 54 -6.00 26.13 6.49
N PRO A 55 -6.17 26.96 7.55
CA PRO A 55 -6.30 26.45 8.92
C PRO A 55 -7.61 25.72 9.20
N ASP A 56 -8.64 25.90 8.37
CA ASP A 56 -9.94 25.27 8.57
C ASP A 56 -10.02 23.83 8.04
N VAL A 57 -8.99 23.38 7.32
CA VAL A 57 -8.94 22.06 6.68
C VAL A 57 -8.00 21.17 7.46
N ASN A 58 -8.46 19.97 7.81
CA ASN A 58 -7.60 18.95 8.37
C ASN A 58 -6.77 18.28 7.27
N TRP A 59 -5.74 18.96 6.77
CA TRP A 59 -4.88 18.42 5.69
C TRP A 59 -4.22 17.09 6.09
N LYS A 60 -4.05 16.85 7.40
CA LYS A 60 -3.49 15.64 7.97
C LYS A 60 -4.31 14.40 7.63
N GLU A 61 -5.64 14.48 7.59
CA GLU A 61 -6.50 13.34 7.18
C GLU A 61 -6.32 13.00 5.69
N ARG A 62 -5.75 13.92 4.91
CA ARG A 62 -5.62 13.84 3.44
C ARG A 62 -4.19 13.73 2.97
N TRP A 63 -3.29 13.32 3.86
CA TRP A 63 -1.88 13.17 3.57
C TRP A 63 -1.60 12.28 2.35
N ARG A 64 -2.44 11.26 2.11
CA ARG A 64 -2.32 10.38 0.92
C ARG A 64 -2.33 11.14 -0.40
N TRP A 65 -3.06 12.25 -0.51
CA TRP A 65 -3.05 13.08 -1.73
C TRP A 65 -1.72 13.80 -1.88
N GLY A 66 -1.18 14.33 -0.79
CA GLY A 66 0.16 14.91 -0.78
C GLY A 66 1.21 13.90 -1.23
N LEU A 67 1.15 12.68 -0.69
CA LEU A 67 2.05 11.59 -1.08
C LEU A 67 1.92 11.24 -2.57
N TYR A 68 0.69 11.09 -3.06
CA TYR A 68 0.42 10.82 -4.47
C TYR A 68 0.99 11.92 -5.37
N LEU A 69 0.76 13.19 -5.04
CA LEU A 69 1.25 14.33 -5.83
C LEU A 69 2.78 14.50 -5.83
N MET A 70 3.45 13.98 -4.79
CA MET A 70 4.91 13.99 -4.68
C MET A 70 5.56 12.77 -5.37
N THR A 71 4.85 11.64 -5.45
CA THR A 71 5.35 10.40 -6.06
C THR A 71 4.99 10.27 -7.54
N ALA A 72 3.93 10.93 -8.01
CA ALA A 72 3.51 10.82 -9.40
C ALA A 72 4.52 11.40 -10.42
N GLU A 73 5.49 12.23 -9.98
CA GLU A 73 6.58 12.69 -10.85
C GLU A 73 7.66 11.64 -11.10
N THR A 74 7.84 10.67 -10.18
CA THR A 74 8.88 9.66 -10.34
C THR A 74 8.51 8.59 -11.35
N ASP A 75 7.20 8.35 -11.52
CA ASP A 75 6.68 7.26 -12.35
C ASP A 75 6.45 7.70 -13.81
N ALA A 76 6.41 9.01 -14.09
CA ALA A 76 6.39 9.52 -15.45
C ALA A 76 7.77 9.34 -16.08
N GLU A 77 7.95 8.26 -16.85
CA GLU A 77 9.15 7.97 -17.66
C GLU A 77 9.58 9.20 -18.46
N ALA A 78 10.43 10.02 -17.88
CA ALA A 78 11.00 11.15 -18.56
C ALA A 78 11.91 10.62 -19.68
N PRO A 79 11.77 11.11 -20.93
CA PRO A 79 12.63 10.69 -22.02
C PRO A 79 14.09 10.96 -21.65
N ALA A 80 14.93 9.94 -21.88
CA ALA A 80 16.29 9.73 -21.36
C ALA A 80 17.36 10.81 -21.63
N GLY A 81 16.99 12.04 -22.04
CA GLY A 81 17.92 13.07 -22.51
C GLY A 81 18.23 14.22 -21.56
N THR A 82 17.45 14.44 -20.50
CA THR A 82 17.58 15.68 -19.69
C THR A 82 17.60 15.38 -18.19
N GLN A 83 18.65 14.70 -17.73
CA GLN A 83 18.94 14.52 -16.31
C GLN A 83 19.38 15.85 -15.67
N THR A 84 18.44 16.73 -15.39
CA THR A 84 18.67 17.85 -14.49
C THR A 84 18.72 17.35 -13.04
N GLN A 85 19.64 17.91 -12.25
CA GLN A 85 20.00 17.55 -10.87
C GLN A 85 18.85 17.44 -9.84
N THR A 86 17.62 17.75 -10.22
CA THR A 86 16.42 17.73 -9.37
C THR A 86 15.91 16.31 -9.06
N GLN A 87 16.17 15.32 -9.92
CA GLN A 87 15.58 13.98 -9.75
C GLN A 87 16.13 13.20 -8.54
N THR A 88 17.37 13.46 -8.11
CA THR A 88 17.96 12.81 -6.92
C THR A 88 17.51 13.43 -5.59
N GLN A 89 16.97 14.65 -5.60
CA GLN A 89 16.52 15.33 -4.39
C GLN A 89 15.10 14.93 -3.99
N GLN A 90 14.22 14.71 -4.98
CA GLN A 90 12.83 14.32 -4.75
C GLN A 90 12.66 13.13 -3.80
N PRO A 91 13.35 11.98 -3.96
CA PRO A 91 13.09 10.84 -3.09
C PRO A 91 13.44 11.12 -1.62
N LYS A 92 14.45 11.97 -1.38
CA LYS A 92 14.84 12.38 -0.02
C LYS A 92 13.83 13.36 0.58
N GLU A 93 13.23 14.21 -0.25
CA GLU A 93 12.20 15.14 0.19
C GLU A 93 10.91 14.41 0.59
N VAL A 94 10.49 13.41 -0.20
CA VAL A 94 9.33 12.56 0.15
C VAL A 94 9.56 11.84 1.48
N GLU A 95 10.73 11.26 1.68
CA GLU A 95 11.09 10.61 2.95
C GLU A 95 11.09 11.57 4.12
N ARG A 96 11.73 12.73 3.96
CA ARG A 96 11.75 13.76 5.01
C ARG A 96 10.33 14.21 5.36
N TRP A 97 9.48 14.36 4.35
CA TRP A 97 8.08 14.71 4.54
C TRP A 97 7.30 13.60 5.25
N LEU A 98 7.43 12.33 4.86
CA LEU A 98 6.80 11.18 5.53
C LEU A 98 7.26 11.04 6.99
N LYS A 99 8.56 11.21 7.27
CA LYS A 99 9.09 11.19 8.65
C LYS A 99 8.54 12.36 9.48
N SER A 100 8.48 13.56 8.89
CA SER A 100 7.85 14.70 9.54
C SER A 100 6.36 14.46 9.79
N LEU A 101 5.68 13.79 8.86
CA LEU A 101 4.27 13.46 8.96
C LEU A 101 4.02 12.48 10.11
N GLN A 102 4.83 11.41 10.21
CA GLN A 102 4.76 10.40 11.27
C GLN A 102 4.81 11.03 12.68
N ILE A 103 5.67 12.04 12.88
CA ILE A 103 5.79 12.76 14.16
C ILE A 103 4.52 13.59 14.44
N SER A 104 3.96 14.22 13.41
CA SER A 104 2.84 15.15 13.55
C SER A 104 1.45 14.49 13.66
N MET A 105 1.34 13.20 13.34
CA MET A 105 0.08 12.48 13.16
C MET A 105 -0.38 11.75 14.43
N PRO A 106 -1.71 11.57 14.60
CA PRO A 106 -2.27 10.79 15.70
C PRO A 106 -1.82 9.33 15.60
N GLU A 107 -1.76 8.64 16.74
CA GLU A 107 -1.20 7.29 16.84
C GLU A 107 -1.89 6.28 15.92
N GLY A 108 -3.21 6.40 15.72
CA GLY A 108 -3.98 5.49 14.87
C GLY A 108 -3.52 5.42 13.40
N ASP A 109 -3.05 6.54 12.84
CA ASP A 109 -2.64 6.61 11.43
C ASP A 109 -1.16 6.32 11.21
N ARG A 110 -0.36 6.27 12.28
CA ARG A 110 1.09 6.05 12.20
C ARG A 110 1.46 4.73 11.50
N PRO A 111 0.80 3.58 11.74
CA PRO A 111 1.11 2.35 11.05
C PRO A 111 0.90 2.43 9.53
N ALA A 112 -0.12 3.18 9.07
CA ALA A 112 -0.37 3.37 7.65
C ALA A 112 0.72 4.22 7.00
N ILE A 113 1.18 5.28 7.68
CA ILE A 113 2.28 6.13 7.19
C ILE A 113 3.59 5.35 7.10
N LEU A 114 3.88 4.51 8.11
CA LEU A 114 5.06 3.65 8.10
C LEU A 114 4.99 2.63 6.96
N ALA A 115 3.82 2.04 6.71
CA ALA A 115 3.63 1.12 5.59
C ALA A 115 3.95 1.79 4.25
N GLU A 116 3.46 3.02 4.03
CA GLU A 116 3.78 3.78 2.81
C GLU A 116 5.26 4.15 2.71
N LEU A 117 5.92 4.50 3.82
CA LEU A 117 7.36 4.76 3.84
C LEU A 117 8.16 3.52 3.41
N VAL A 118 7.76 2.34 3.89
CA VAL A 118 8.38 1.07 3.51
C VAL A 118 8.15 0.76 2.04
N LEU A 119 6.92 0.92 1.54
CA LEU A 119 6.59 0.74 0.13
C LEU A 119 7.40 1.72 -0.76
N PHE A 120 7.59 2.96 -0.29
CA PHE A 120 8.43 3.93 -0.96
C PHE A 120 9.90 3.48 -1.05
N HIS A 121 10.46 2.93 0.04
CA HIS A 121 11.81 2.35 0.00
C HIS A 121 11.91 1.12 -0.91
N ILE A 122 10.87 0.27 -0.94
CA ILE A 122 10.79 -0.90 -1.83
C ILE A 122 10.80 -0.46 -3.30
N LYS A 123 9.98 0.54 -3.67
CA LYS A 123 9.98 1.14 -5.01
C LYS A 123 11.36 1.69 -5.39
N GLY A 124 12.07 2.29 -4.42
CA GLY A 124 13.43 2.77 -4.60
C GLY A 124 14.54 1.71 -4.46
N HIS A 125 14.21 0.41 -4.45
CA HIS A 125 15.12 -0.73 -4.25
C HIS A 125 16.03 -0.64 -3.00
N ARG A 126 15.64 0.15 -1.99
CA ARG A 126 16.38 0.35 -0.74
C ARG A 126 15.86 -0.57 0.36
N TYR A 127 15.86 -1.87 0.09
CA TYR A 127 15.30 -2.90 0.98
C TYR A 127 15.94 -2.94 2.38
N ARG A 128 17.25 -2.67 2.50
CA ARG A 128 17.92 -2.62 3.81
C ARG A 128 17.45 -1.45 4.66
N ALA A 129 17.38 -0.25 4.07
CA ALA A 129 16.86 0.92 4.77
C ALA A 129 15.40 0.70 5.20
N ALA A 130 14.58 0.05 4.34
CA ALA A 130 13.21 -0.32 4.70
C ALA A 130 13.16 -1.26 5.91
N LEU A 131 14.05 -2.26 5.96
CA LEU A 131 14.13 -3.19 7.08
C LEU A 131 14.58 -2.51 8.37
N ASP A 132 15.62 -1.67 8.32
CA ASP A 132 16.15 -0.95 9.47
C ASP A 132 15.07 -0.05 10.11
N GLU A 133 14.30 0.68 9.29
CA GLU A 133 13.19 1.51 9.74
C GLU A 133 12.06 0.65 10.35
N LEU A 134 11.70 -0.47 9.71
CA LEU A 134 10.70 -1.40 10.24
C LEU A 134 11.10 -1.96 11.61
N GLU A 135 12.33 -2.45 11.76
CA GLU A 135 12.82 -3.02 13.01
C GLU A 135 12.83 -2.00 14.14
N THR A 136 13.17 -0.75 13.81
CA THR A 136 13.15 0.38 14.76
C THR A 136 11.75 0.63 15.32
N TYR A 137 10.71 0.60 14.46
CA TYR A 137 9.35 0.96 14.86
C TYR A 137 8.47 -0.22 15.31
N LEU A 138 8.68 -1.43 14.79
CA LEU A 138 7.81 -2.60 15.02
C LEU A 138 7.67 -2.98 16.50
N THR A 139 8.71 -2.74 17.31
CA THR A 139 8.68 -3.04 18.75
C THR A 139 7.86 -2.03 19.56
N SER A 140 7.50 -0.88 18.98
CA SER A 140 6.77 0.18 19.65
C SER A 140 5.27 0.12 19.36
N TYR A 141 4.45 0.52 20.34
CA TYR A 141 3.01 0.74 20.13
C TYR A 141 2.82 2.02 19.30
N PRO A 142 1.93 2.05 18.29
CA PRO A 142 0.92 1.06 17.91
C PRO A 142 1.32 0.05 16.81
N TYR A 143 2.57 0.10 16.33
CA TYR A 143 3.02 -0.71 15.18
C TYR A 143 3.04 -2.22 15.49
N LEU A 144 3.28 -2.57 16.76
CA LEU A 144 3.24 -3.95 17.24
C LEU A 144 1.93 -4.69 16.92
N LEU A 145 0.81 -3.96 16.76
CA LEU A 145 -0.50 -4.54 16.48
C LEU A 145 -0.83 -4.66 14.99
N SER A 146 0.07 -4.24 14.09
CA SER A 146 -0.19 -4.25 12.66
C SER A 146 0.36 -5.52 12.00
N ALA A 147 -0.51 -6.45 11.64
CA ALA A 147 -0.12 -7.70 10.95
C ALA A 147 0.54 -7.42 9.59
N SER A 148 0.08 -6.40 8.86
CA SER A 148 0.62 -6.05 7.54
C SER A 148 2.07 -5.57 7.62
N LEU A 149 2.45 -4.80 8.65
CA LEU A 149 3.84 -4.37 8.85
C LEU A 149 4.79 -5.53 9.15
N HIS A 150 4.35 -6.48 9.98
CA HIS A 150 5.11 -7.70 10.26
C HIS A 150 5.27 -8.56 8.98
N THR A 151 4.23 -8.62 8.16
CA THR A 151 4.28 -9.30 6.86
C THR A 151 5.27 -8.63 5.91
N TYR A 152 5.28 -7.29 5.81
CA TYR A 152 6.27 -6.55 5.03
C TYR A 152 7.71 -6.81 5.52
N ALA A 153 7.95 -6.81 6.83
CA ALA A 153 9.26 -7.13 7.39
C ALA A 153 9.69 -8.56 7.02
N GLY A 154 8.78 -9.54 7.14
CA GLY A 154 9.02 -10.92 6.73
C GLY A 154 9.38 -11.04 5.25
N MET A 155 8.62 -10.39 4.37
CA MET A 155 8.88 -10.40 2.92
C MET A 155 10.21 -9.74 2.56
N ILE A 156 10.57 -8.64 3.20
CA ILE A 156 11.86 -7.96 2.97
C ILE A 156 13.02 -8.84 3.45
N CYS A 157 12.92 -9.43 4.65
CA CYS A 157 13.93 -10.39 5.13
C CYS A 157 14.08 -11.58 4.18
N PHE A 158 12.96 -12.15 3.71
CA PHE A 158 12.94 -13.25 2.76
C PHE A 158 13.62 -12.87 1.44
N TYR A 159 13.30 -11.70 0.88
CA TYR A 159 13.92 -11.19 -0.33
C TYR A 159 15.43 -10.97 -0.17
N LEU A 160 15.86 -10.35 0.94
CA LEU A 160 17.28 -10.14 1.23
C LEU A 160 18.05 -11.43 1.49
N ALA A 161 17.36 -12.51 1.91
CA ALA A 161 17.96 -13.83 2.09
C ALA A 161 18.26 -14.53 0.76
N GLN A 162 17.56 -14.15 -0.32
CA GLN A 162 17.77 -14.74 -1.64
C GLN A 162 19.18 -14.40 -2.18
N PRO A 163 19.79 -15.31 -2.95
CA PRO A 163 21.01 -15.02 -3.69
C PRO A 163 20.82 -13.80 -4.60
N LYS A 164 21.83 -12.93 -4.69
CA LYS A 164 21.77 -11.71 -5.54
C LYS A 164 21.41 -11.98 -7.00
N ALA A 165 21.73 -13.18 -7.49
CA ALA A 165 21.38 -13.62 -8.85
C ALA A 165 19.86 -13.72 -9.09
N LEU A 166 19.07 -13.90 -8.03
CA LEU A 166 17.61 -14.03 -8.08
C LEU A 166 16.89 -12.73 -7.71
N GLN A 167 17.58 -11.75 -7.11
CA GLN A 167 17.00 -10.49 -6.64
C GLN A 167 16.61 -9.52 -7.76
N GLY A 168 16.37 -10.01 -8.99
CA GLY A 168 15.80 -9.21 -10.08
C GLY A 168 16.53 -7.91 -10.40
N SER A 169 17.79 -7.75 -9.96
CA SER A 169 18.59 -6.58 -10.32
C SER A 169 18.75 -6.67 -11.83
N GLU A 170 18.06 -5.77 -12.54
CA GLU A 170 18.49 -5.31 -13.83
C GLU A 170 20.01 -5.18 -13.73
N TYR A 171 20.71 -6.05 -14.43
CA TYR A 171 22.12 -5.89 -14.68
C TYR A 171 22.21 -4.54 -15.39
N VAL A 172 22.48 -3.46 -14.66
CA VAL A 172 23.27 -2.37 -15.24
C VAL A 172 24.60 -3.06 -15.46
N PRO A 173 24.96 -3.41 -16.71
CA PRO A 173 26.29 -3.92 -16.98
C PRO A 173 27.17 -2.77 -16.54
N GLN A 174 27.83 -2.94 -15.40
CA GLN A 174 28.83 -2.01 -14.93
C GLN A 174 29.88 -2.06 -16.03
N GLU A 175 29.75 -1.10 -16.96
CA GLU A 175 30.60 -0.99 -18.13
C GLU A 175 32.00 -1.14 -17.61
N ARG A 176 32.51 -2.32 -17.95
CA ARG A 176 33.88 -2.72 -17.80
C ARG A 176 34.64 -1.51 -18.31
N ALA A 177 35.26 -0.79 -17.40
CA ALA A 177 36.22 0.24 -17.72
C ALA A 177 37.37 -0.48 -18.43
N GLU A 178 37.14 -0.76 -19.71
CA GLU A 178 38.15 -1.10 -20.69
C GLU A 178 38.98 0.16 -20.85
N ARG A 179 40.17 0.14 -20.25
CA ARG A 179 41.43 0.54 -20.87
C ARG A 179 42.57 0.04 -19.96
N ARG A 180 43.28 -1.01 -20.40
CA ARG A 180 44.51 -0.94 -21.24
C ARG A 180 45.73 -0.56 -20.38
N ASP A 181 46.86 -1.26 -20.32
CA ASP A 181 47.44 -2.35 -21.11
C ASP A 181 48.48 -3.06 -20.22
N ARG A 182 48.52 -4.40 -20.22
CA ARG A 182 49.78 -5.13 -20.02
C ARG A 182 49.66 -6.55 -20.57
N GLU A 183 50.01 -6.66 -21.85
CA GLU A 183 50.40 -7.92 -22.48
C GLU A 183 51.66 -8.46 -21.80
N VAL A 184 51.67 -9.74 -21.42
CA VAL A 184 52.70 -10.72 -21.80
C VAL A 184 52.07 -12.12 -21.77
N SER A 185 52.26 -12.85 -22.87
CA SER A 185 51.99 -14.27 -23.13
C SER A 185 52.38 -15.24 -22.00
N VAL A 186 51.77 -16.43 -21.96
CA VAL A 186 52.37 -17.75 -22.29
C VAL A 186 51.30 -18.87 -22.26
N GLU A 187 51.17 -19.53 -23.42
CA GLU A 187 50.94 -20.94 -23.76
C GLU A 187 50.07 -21.91 -22.89
N SER A 188 49.10 -22.50 -23.61
CA SER A 188 48.84 -23.95 -23.77
C SER A 188 48.51 -24.83 -22.55
N SER A 189 47.24 -25.26 -22.45
CA SER A 189 46.89 -26.70 -22.59
C SER A 189 45.39 -26.93 -22.52
N SER A 190 44.89 -27.53 -23.59
CA SER A 190 43.56 -28.09 -23.77
C SER A 190 43.44 -29.46 -23.08
N THR A 191 42.47 -29.60 -22.18
CA THR A 191 41.95 -30.91 -21.74
C THR A 191 40.44 -30.84 -21.48
N ALA A 192 39.73 -31.57 -22.34
CA ALA A 192 38.50 -32.32 -22.12
C ALA A 192 37.30 -31.65 -21.41
N THR A 193 36.27 -31.45 -22.24
CA THR A 193 34.84 -31.33 -21.98
C THR A 193 34.30 -32.24 -20.85
N SER A 194 33.77 -31.61 -19.80
CA SER A 194 32.73 -32.15 -18.91
C SER A 194 31.49 -31.26 -19.03
N VAL A 195 30.51 -31.78 -19.76
CA VAL A 195 29.20 -31.17 -19.98
C VAL A 195 28.31 -31.63 -18.83
N ASP A 196 28.46 -31.02 -17.64
CA ASP A 196 27.48 -31.12 -16.54
C ASP A 196 27.60 -29.99 -15.49
N SER A 197 28.10 -28.83 -15.89
CA SER A 197 28.37 -27.68 -15.01
C SER A 197 27.43 -26.49 -15.23
N ILE A 198 26.15 -26.77 -15.53
CA ILE A 198 25.04 -25.82 -15.28
C ILE A 198 24.60 -25.90 -13.80
N GLY A 199 25.36 -26.60 -12.95
CA GLY A 199 25.37 -26.38 -11.50
C GLY A 199 26.04 -25.05 -11.18
N ARG A 200 25.35 -23.94 -11.46
CA ARG A 200 25.75 -22.59 -11.07
C ARG A 200 26.16 -22.62 -9.61
N ASN A 201 27.36 -22.12 -9.29
CA ASN A 201 27.81 -21.78 -7.93
C ASN A 201 26.92 -20.64 -7.38
N VAL A 202 25.63 -20.92 -7.17
CA VAL A 202 24.71 -20.00 -6.52
C VAL A 202 25.05 -20.06 -5.04
N PRO A 203 25.51 -18.96 -4.43
CA PRO A 203 25.80 -18.96 -3.01
C PRO A 203 24.53 -19.38 -2.25
N PRO A 204 24.65 -20.21 -1.20
CA PRO A 204 23.48 -20.66 -0.44
C PRO A 204 22.72 -19.45 0.13
N PRO A 205 21.38 -19.53 0.25
CA PRO A 205 20.57 -18.48 0.87
C PRO A 205 21.05 -18.15 2.28
N ASN A 206 20.88 -16.90 2.70
CA ASN A 206 21.26 -16.50 4.05
C ASN A 206 20.25 -17.05 5.07
N GLU A 207 20.59 -18.15 5.72
CA GLU A 207 19.73 -18.80 6.73
C GLU A 207 19.32 -17.88 7.88
N GLY A 208 20.17 -16.93 8.28
CA GLY A 208 19.87 -16.02 9.38
C GLY A 208 18.66 -15.14 9.07
N LEU A 209 18.62 -14.60 7.86
CA LEU A 209 17.51 -13.78 7.37
C LEU A 209 16.24 -14.60 7.14
N LEU A 210 16.35 -15.87 6.73
CA LEU A 210 15.19 -16.78 6.63
C LEU A 210 14.56 -17.06 7.99
N ARG A 211 15.38 -17.34 9.02
CA ARG A 211 14.88 -17.52 10.39
C ARG A 211 14.21 -16.25 10.90
N GLN A 212 14.77 -15.09 10.59
CA GLN A 212 14.18 -13.80 10.93
C GLN A 212 12.85 -13.57 10.20
N ALA A 213 12.78 -13.86 8.90
CA ALA A 213 11.56 -13.78 8.12
C ALA A 213 10.45 -14.64 8.73
N ARG A 214 10.77 -15.90 9.08
CA ARG A 214 9.83 -16.81 9.77
C ARG A 214 9.30 -16.21 11.06
N LYS A 215 10.17 -15.66 11.92
CA LYS A 215 9.77 -15.01 13.17
C LYS A 215 8.78 -13.86 12.92
N TRP A 216 8.99 -13.06 11.88
CA TRP A 216 8.10 -11.97 11.52
C TRP A 216 6.74 -12.47 10.98
N PHE A 217 6.72 -13.49 10.13
CA PHE A 217 5.47 -14.10 9.66
C PHE A 217 4.67 -14.74 10.79
N GLU A 218 5.32 -15.45 11.72
CA GLU A 218 4.67 -15.99 12.92
C GLU A 218 4.09 -14.88 13.80
N ALA A 219 4.79 -13.75 13.94
CA ALA A 219 4.27 -12.59 14.65
C ALA A 219 3.05 -11.99 13.95
N ALA A 220 3.05 -11.92 12.61
CA ALA A 220 1.89 -11.49 11.84
C ALA A 220 0.68 -12.42 12.07
N LEU A 221 0.89 -13.75 12.09
CA LEU A 221 -0.17 -14.74 12.31
C LEU A 221 -0.74 -14.71 13.74
N LYS A 222 0.07 -14.35 14.74
CA LYS A 222 -0.42 -14.12 16.12
C LYS A 222 -1.41 -12.96 16.18
N ILE A 223 -1.24 -11.95 15.33
CA ILE A 223 -2.12 -10.78 15.26
C ILE A 223 -3.34 -11.10 14.38
N ASN A 224 -3.10 -11.64 13.18
CA ASN A 224 -4.13 -12.02 12.22
C ASN A 224 -3.90 -13.46 11.72
N PRO A 225 -4.59 -14.46 12.29
CA PRO A 225 -4.45 -15.86 11.87
C PRO A 225 -4.89 -16.13 10.43
N ARG A 226 -5.61 -15.19 9.80
CA ARG A 226 -6.10 -15.30 8.42
C ARG A 226 -5.19 -14.63 7.39
N GLU A 227 -3.99 -14.20 7.80
CA GLU A 227 -3.03 -13.56 6.89
C GLU A 227 -2.46 -14.58 5.89
N GLN A 228 -3.09 -14.69 4.71
CA GLN A 228 -2.75 -15.68 3.69
C GLN A 228 -1.31 -15.54 3.19
N VAL A 229 -0.80 -14.32 3.10
CA VAL A 229 0.55 -14.03 2.63
C VAL A 229 1.57 -14.67 3.57
N ALA A 230 1.42 -14.45 4.89
CA ALA A 230 2.32 -15.03 5.89
C ALA A 230 2.27 -16.57 5.90
N LEU A 231 1.08 -17.17 5.78
CA LEU A 231 0.93 -18.63 5.65
C LEU A 231 1.62 -19.18 4.40
N GLY A 232 1.42 -18.54 3.25
CA GLY A 232 2.02 -18.96 1.99
C GLY A 232 3.54 -18.93 2.03
N PHE A 233 4.14 -17.88 2.60
CA PHE A 233 5.60 -17.80 2.74
C PHE A 233 6.17 -18.78 3.76
N ILE A 234 5.47 -19.05 4.87
CA ILE A 234 5.90 -20.10 5.82
C ILE A 234 5.88 -21.48 5.13
N GLY A 235 4.81 -21.81 4.40
CA GLY A 235 4.73 -23.06 3.65
C GLY A 235 5.85 -23.20 2.62
N LEU A 236 6.17 -22.12 1.91
CA LEU A 236 7.29 -22.09 0.94
C LEU A 236 8.65 -22.30 1.61
N MET A 237 8.86 -21.76 2.80
CA MET A 237 10.11 -21.95 3.55
C MET A 237 10.24 -23.36 4.15
N GLU A 238 9.13 -23.99 4.54
CA GLU A 238 9.12 -25.34 5.10
C GLU A 238 9.24 -26.42 4.03
N ASN A 239 8.64 -26.21 2.85
CA ASN A 239 8.65 -27.15 1.74
C ASN A 239 9.04 -26.45 0.42
N PRO A 240 10.33 -26.13 0.20
CA PRO A 240 10.76 -25.39 -0.98
C PRO A 240 10.53 -26.16 -2.30
N ASP A 241 10.49 -27.49 -2.25
CA ASP A 241 10.26 -28.36 -3.41
C ASP A 241 8.78 -28.53 -3.75
N THR A 242 7.89 -28.17 -2.83
CA THR A 242 6.46 -28.08 -3.12
C THR A 242 6.27 -26.81 -3.91
N ARG A 243 6.47 -26.88 -5.23
CA ARG A 243 5.89 -25.88 -6.12
C ARG A 243 4.43 -25.75 -5.68
N PRO A 244 3.93 -24.54 -5.40
CA PRO A 244 2.51 -24.38 -5.27
C PRO A 244 1.94 -24.92 -6.58
N ASP A 245 1.24 -26.06 -6.49
CA ASP A 245 0.24 -26.45 -7.47
C ASP A 245 -0.77 -25.30 -7.39
N TYR A 246 -0.45 -24.19 -8.07
CA TYR A 246 -1.43 -23.21 -8.49
C TYR A 246 -2.42 -24.08 -9.23
N ALA A 247 -3.53 -24.38 -8.54
CA ALA A 247 -4.52 -25.35 -8.92
C ALA A 247 -4.54 -25.39 -10.44
N ASP A 248 -3.99 -26.49 -10.96
CA ASP A 248 -4.12 -26.85 -12.36
C ASP A 248 -5.55 -26.49 -12.69
N ASP A 249 -5.64 -25.46 -13.53
CA ASP A 249 -6.86 -24.85 -14.01
C ASP A 249 -7.77 -26.03 -14.23
N LYS A 250 -8.81 -26.17 -13.40
CA LYS A 250 -9.75 -27.28 -13.53
C LYS A 250 -10.17 -27.21 -14.97
N SER A 251 -9.62 -28.13 -15.75
CA SER A 251 -9.68 -28.09 -17.20
C SER A 251 -11.14 -27.82 -17.56
N ASP A 252 -11.38 -26.90 -18.48
CA ASP A 252 -12.70 -26.48 -18.95
C ASP A 252 -13.66 -27.67 -19.25
N GLU A 253 -13.15 -28.90 -19.34
CA GLU A 253 -13.87 -30.17 -19.37
C GLU A 253 -14.84 -30.41 -18.18
N GLU A 254 -14.61 -29.88 -16.97
CA GLU A 254 -15.60 -30.01 -15.88
C GLU A 254 -16.75 -28.99 -15.97
N MET A 255 -16.59 -27.87 -16.69
CA MET A 255 -17.65 -26.88 -16.87
C MET A 255 -18.67 -27.28 -17.95
N GLU A 256 -18.27 -28.14 -18.90
CA GLU A 256 -19.16 -28.63 -19.96
C GLU A 256 -20.17 -29.69 -19.45
N LEU A 257 -19.86 -30.39 -18.36
CA LEU A 257 -20.77 -31.37 -17.75
C LEU A 257 -21.88 -30.75 -16.91
N GLU A 258 -21.71 -29.52 -16.41
CA GLU A 258 -22.76 -28.84 -15.63
C GLU A 258 -23.82 -28.16 -16.52
N LEU A 259 -23.43 -27.69 -17.72
CA LEU A 259 -24.35 -27.06 -18.69
C LEU A 259 -25.32 -28.06 -19.35
N GLN A 260 -25.00 -29.35 -19.39
CA GLN A 260 -25.91 -30.38 -19.92
C GLN A 260 -27.00 -30.81 -18.92
N SER A 261 -26.90 -30.41 -17.65
CA SER A 261 -27.86 -30.80 -16.61
C SER A 261 -29.05 -29.84 -16.43
N MET A 262 -29.01 -28.65 -17.03
CA MET A 262 -30.04 -27.63 -16.87
C MET A 262 -31.17 -27.66 -17.91
N ASP A 263 -31.07 -28.47 -18.96
CA ASP A 263 -32.03 -28.45 -20.09
C ASP A 263 -33.16 -29.50 -19.99
N SER A 264 -33.47 -30.00 -18.78
CA SER A 264 -34.46 -31.08 -18.59
C SER A 264 -35.52 -30.83 -17.51
N LYS A 265 -35.82 -29.58 -17.14
CA LYS A 265 -36.97 -29.30 -16.25
C LYS A 265 -37.98 -28.37 -16.90
N SER A 266 -38.70 -28.99 -17.83
CA SER A 266 -40.00 -28.59 -18.34
C SER A 266 -41.01 -28.27 -17.23
N ASP A 267 -41.75 -27.19 -17.45
CA ASP A 267 -43.20 -27.19 -17.57
C ASP A 267 -44.02 -27.75 -16.40
N ALA A 268 -44.48 -26.84 -15.53
CA ALA A 268 -45.75 -26.97 -14.84
C ALA A 268 -46.22 -25.56 -14.43
N GLY A 269 -47.21 -25.05 -15.17
CA GLY A 269 -47.83 -23.77 -14.90
C GLY A 269 -48.50 -23.70 -13.54
N THR A 270 -48.62 -22.48 -13.01
CA THR A 270 -49.69 -22.15 -12.07
C THR A 270 -50.07 -20.69 -12.26
N ASP A 271 -51.20 -20.55 -12.93
CA ASP A 271 -52.13 -19.43 -13.00
C ASP A 271 -52.64 -19.01 -11.61
N LYS A 272 -53.22 -17.79 -11.52
CA LYS A 272 -53.77 -17.03 -10.37
C LYS A 272 -52.77 -16.08 -9.72
N GLY A 273 -52.90 -14.75 -9.78
CA GLY A 273 -54.10 -13.93 -9.86
C GLY A 273 -54.49 -13.48 -8.46
N SER A 274 -54.17 -12.23 -8.10
CA SER A 274 -55.00 -11.36 -7.25
C SER A 274 -54.31 -10.01 -7.00
N GLU A 275 -54.93 -8.96 -7.53
CA GLU A 275 -54.89 -7.61 -6.99
C GLU A 275 -55.21 -7.61 -5.49
N SER A 276 -54.48 -6.85 -4.71
CA SER A 276 -55.00 -6.29 -3.46
C SER A 276 -54.23 -5.04 -3.08
N ASP A 277 -54.85 -3.95 -3.50
CA ASP A 277 -54.74 -2.58 -3.03
C ASP A 277 -55.04 -2.53 -1.50
N SER A 278 -54.15 -1.96 -0.70
CA SER A 278 -54.49 -1.57 0.67
C SER A 278 -53.56 -0.48 1.21
N ARG A 279 -54.03 0.75 1.05
CA ARG A 279 -53.76 1.90 1.92
C ARG A 279 -54.25 1.62 3.33
N THR A 280 -53.39 1.77 4.34
CA THR A 280 -53.77 2.13 5.73
C THR A 280 -52.55 2.81 6.37
N ALA A 281 -52.59 4.12 6.55
CA ALA A 281 -53.07 4.81 7.74
C ALA A 281 -52.06 4.77 8.90
N THR A 282 -51.39 5.90 9.07
CA THR A 282 -50.75 6.37 10.30
C THR A 282 -51.70 6.36 11.49
N PRO A 283 -51.18 6.14 12.70
CA PRO A 283 -51.61 6.95 13.83
C PRO A 283 -50.45 7.61 14.55
N GLU A 284 -50.72 8.87 14.92
CA GLU A 284 -49.95 9.69 15.83
C GLU A 284 -49.80 9.05 17.23
N ARG A 285 -48.80 9.58 17.97
CA ARG A 285 -48.93 10.19 19.31
C ARG A 285 -48.36 9.43 20.55
N TYR A 286 -47.44 10.16 21.21
CA TYR A 286 -47.21 10.34 22.67
C TYR A 286 -45.90 9.87 23.32
N GLY A 287 -45.28 10.81 24.05
CA GLY A 287 -44.25 10.67 25.10
C GLY A 287 -42.97 11.47 24.76
N ALA A 288 -42.71 12.73 25.12
CA ALA A 288 -43.08 13.58 26.27
C ALA A 288 -42.48 13.17 27.63
N TYR A 289 -41.17 13.40 27.81
CA TYR A 289 -40.47 13.76 29.07
C TYR A 289 -39.22 14.57 28.62
N GLY A 290 -38.98 15.87 28.90
CA GLY A 290 -39.11 16.62 30.15
C GLY A 290 -38.14 16.02 31.19
N GLY A 291 -37.02 16.60 31.62
CA GLY A 291 -36.47 17.96 31.69
C GLY A 291 -35.62 18.03 32.98
N PHE A 292 -34.72 19.02 33.09
CA PHE A 292 -33.93 19.54 34.25
C PHE A 292 -32.40 19.44 34.09
N ARG A 293 -31.67 20.52 33.78
CA ARG A 293 -31.22 21.69 34.59
C ARG A 293 -30.30 21.35 35.76
N GLY A 294 -29.07 21.86 35.70
CA GLY A 294 -28.15 22.03 36.82
C GLY A 294 -26.82 22.64 36.40
N ARG A 295 -26.78 23.96 36.20
CA ARG A 295 -25.52 24.75 36.29
C ARG A 295 -25.25 24.98 37.76
N HIS A 296 -24.05 24.66 38.24
CA HIS A 296 -23.50 25.24 39.46
C HIS A 296 -22.29 26.08 39.05
N TYR A 297 -22.37 27.38 39.31
CA TYR A 297 -21.22 28.26 39.47
C TYR A 297 -20.87 28.20 40.95
N ASP A 298 -19.60 27.97 41.27
CA ASP A 298 -19.04 28.40 42.55
C ASP A 298 -17.92 29.38 42.23
N ASP A 299 -18.24 30.65 42.46
CA ASP A 299 -17.29 31.68 42.85
C ASP A 299 -17.00 31.51 44.35
N SER A 300 -15.73 31.57 44.74
CA SER A 300 -15.34 31.95 46.10
C SER A 300 -13.93 32.55 46.06
N ASP A 301 -13.91 33.85 46.33
CA ASP A 301 -12.91 34.72 47.00
C ASP A 301 -11.40 34.52 46.76
#